data_AF-V5IJY9-F1
#
_entry.id   AF-V5IJY9-F1
#
_cell.length_a   1.000
_cell.length_b   1.000
_cell.length_c   1.000
_cell.angle_alpha   90.00
_cell.angle_beta   90.00
_cell.angle_gamma   90.00
#
_symmetry.space_group_name_H-M   'P 1'
#
loop_
_entity.id
_entity.type
_entity.pdbx_description
1 polymer ?
#
loop_
_entity_poly.entity_id
_entity_poly.type
_entity_poly.pdbx_seq_one_letter_code
_entity_poly.pdbx_strand_id
1 'polypeptide(L)'
;PKVQQILTVEVRKLETELIKERDRLAEQGADQVKPAVPKVSKENAVFTVKITDYAWDQSEKFVKFYITLPGVHTLPSDNIKTVFGARKIELLVSVAGK
;
A
#
# COMPACT_ATOMS: atom_id res chain seq x y z
N PRO A 1 -0.07 -24.33 19.95
CA PRO A 1 0.55 -24.74 18.65
C PRO A 1 1.78 -23.87 18.34
N LYS A 2 2.91 -24.48 17.92
CA LYS A 2 4.19 -23.77 17.68
C LYS A 2 4.05 -22.59 16.69
N VAL A 3 3.18 -22.75 15.69
CA VAL A 3 2.88 -21.73 14.67
C VAL A 3 2.28 -20.46 15.30
N GLN A 4 1.36 -20.58 16.26
CA GLN A 4 0.78 -19.41 16.92
C GLN A 4 1.81 -18.65 17.76
N GLN A 5 2.77 -19.35 18.37
CA GLN A 5 3.85 -18.71 19.13
C GLN A 5 4.79 -17.93 18.20
N ILE A 6 5.16 -18.51 17.05
CA ILE A 6 6.00 -17.84 16.04
C ILE A 6 5.31 -16.58 15.52
N LEU A 7 4.02 -16.68 15.15
CA LEU A 7 3.25 -15.53 14.69
C LEU A 7 3.13 -14.44 15.76
N THR A 8 2.92 -14.82 17.02
CA THR A 8 2.85 -13.86 18.14
C THR A 8 4.18 -13.12 18.34
N VAL A 9 5.31 -13.83 18.16
CA VAL A 9 6.64 -13.24 18.28
C VAL A 9 6.90 -12.24 17.14
N GLU A 10 6.57 -12.61 15.90
CA GLU A 10 6.75 -11.71 14.75
C GLU A 10 5.84 -10.49 14.81
N VAL A 11 4.60 -10.64 15.25
CA VAL A 11 3.68 -9.50 15.45
C VAL A 11 4.26 -8.50 16.46
N ARG A 12 4.70 -8.97 17.63
CA ARG A 12 5.31 -8.08 18.65
C ARG A 12 6.57 -7.39 18.15
N LYS A 13 7.38 -8.09 17.38
CA LYS A 13 8.60 -7.54 16.77
C LYS A 13 8.26 -6.41 15.80
N LEU A 14 7.30 -6.62 14.91
CA LEU A 14 6.84 -5.61 13.95
C LEU A 14 6.19 -4.40 14.63
N GLU A 15 5.41 -4.61 15.70
CA GLU A 15 4.85 -3.53 16.52
C GLU A 15 5.96 -2.67 17.14
N THR A 16 7.04 -3.31 17.61
CA THR A 16 8.19 -2.63 18.21
C THR A 16 8.95 -1.81 17.17
N GLU A 17 9.17 -2.38 15.98
CA GLU A 17 9.82 -1.68 14.87
C GLU A 17 8.97 -0.48 14.39
N LEU A 18 7.64 -0.61 14.37
CA LEU A 18 6.73 0.48 14.01
C LEU A 18 6.77 1.64 15.00
N ILE A 19 6.83 1.35 16.30
CA ILE A 19 6.95 2.39 17.35
C ILE A 19 8.28 3.12 17.20
N LYS A 20 9.38 2.37 17.04
CA LYS A 20 10.72 2.93 16.87
C LYS A 20 10.83 3.85 15.65
N GLU A 21 10.20 3.49 14.54
CA GLU A 21 10.19 4.30 13.32
C GLU A 21 9.34 5.57 13.48
N ARG A 22 8.20 5.48 14.18
CA ARG A 22 7.37 6.66 14.50
C ARG A 22 8.09 7.64 15.42
N ASP A 23 8.78 7.14 16.44
CA ASP A 23 9.55 7.98 17.36
C ASP A 23 10.70 8.66 16.61
N ARG A 24 11.40 7.95 15.72
CA ARG A 24 12.44 8.54 14.86
C ARG A 24 11.89 9.65 13.95
N LEU A 25 10.71 9.46 13.36
CA LEU A 25 10.04 10.47 12.53
C LEU A 25 9.58 11.68 13.35
N ALA A 26 9.15 11.48 14.60
CA ALA A 26 8.78 12.56 15.50
C ALA A 26 9.99 13.41 15.92
N GLU A 27 11.14 12.78 16.17
CA GLU A 27 12.40 13.46 16.47
C GLU A 27 12.98 14.20 15.24
N GLN A 28 12.75 13.68 14.03
CA GLN A 28 13.18 14.32 12.76
C GLN A 28 12.25 15.45 12.28
N GLY A 29 11.09 15.65 12.91
CA GLY A 29 10.10 16.66 12.52
C GLY A 29 10.26 18.04 13.17
N ALA A 30 11.27 18.23 14.04
CA ALA A 30 11.43 19.47 14.81
C ALA A 30 12.23 20.59 14.11
N ASP A 31 12.76 20.35 12.90
CA ASP A 31 13.60 21.36 12.23
C ASP A 31 13.36 21.38 10.71
N GLN A 32 12.17 21.81 10.27
CA GLN A 32 12.01 22.45 8.96
C GLN A 32 10.89 23.50 8.98
N VAL A 33 11.35 24.71 8.69
CA VAL A 33 10.66 25.99 8.54
C VAL A 33 9.49 25.92 7.53
N LYS A 34 8.37 26.58 7.86
CA LYS A 34 7.26 26.91 6.94
C LYS A 34 7.80 27.62 5.69
N PRO A 35 7.32 27.24 4.49
CA PRO A 35 6.94 28.28 3.53
C PRO A 35 5.51 28.15 3.03
N ALA A 36 4.99 29.33 2.68
CA ALA A 36 3.69 29.66 2.13
C ALA A 36 3.02 28.62 1.23
N VAL A 37 1.72 28.42 1.48
CA VAL A 37 0.78 27.70 0.62
C VAL A 37 0.73 28.31 -0.78
N PRO A 38 1.15 27.61 -1.85
CA PRO A 38 0.66 27.90 -3.18
C PRO A 38 -0.74 27.29 -3.27
N LYS A 39 -1.74 28.08 -3.65
CA LYS A 39 -3.03 27.56 -4.10
C LYS A 39 -2.79 26.82 -5.42
N VAL A 40 -2.46 25.53 -5.33
CA VAL A 40 -2.40 24.63 -6.48
C VAL A 40 -3.85 24.36 -6.86
N SER A 41 -4.26 24.88 -8.00
CA SER A 41 -5.43 24.43 -8.74
C SER A 41 -5.50 22.92 -8.68
N LYS A 42 -6.66 22.32 -8.39
CA LYS A 42 -6.88 20.87 -8.49
C LYS A 42 -6.83 20.44 -9.97
N GLU A 43 -5.69 20.63 -10.60
CA GLU A 43 -5.31 19.86 -11.77
C GLU A 43 -5.26 18.40 -11.33
N ASN A 44 -5.85 17.53 -12.14
CA ASN A 44 -6.04 16.10 -11.87
C ASN A 44 -4.70 15.41 -11.57
N ALA A 45 -4.20 15.58 -10.34
CA ALA A 45 -3.04 14.88 -9.86
C ALA A 45 -3.47 13.42 -9.75
N VAL A 46 -3.06 12.61 -10.73
CA VAL A 46 -3.16 11.16 -10.64
C VAL A 46 -2.25 10.74 -9.50
N PHE A 47 -2.80 10.69 -8.28
CA PHE A 47 -2.06 10.25 -7.12
C PHE A 47 -2.06 8.73 -7.10
N THR A 48 -0.86 8.14 -7.11
CA THR A 48 -0.70 6.71 -6.93
C THR A 48 -0.90 6.38 -5.46
N VAL A 49 -2.05 5.79 -5.12
CA VAL A 49 -2.30 5.27 -3.78
C VAL A 49 -1.56 3.94 -3.62
N LYS A 50 -0.75 3.81 -2.56
CA LYS A 50 -0.18 2.52 -2.18
C LYS A 50 -1.28 1.63 -1.60
N ILE A 51 -1.49 0.46 -2.20
CA ILE A 51 -2.40 -0.55 -1.70
C ILE A 51 -1.77 -1.19 -0.46
N THR A 52 -2.36 -0.97 0.72
CA THR A 52 -1.89 -1.54 1.99
C THR A 52 -2.75 -2.69 2.49
N ASP A 53 -4.01 -2.72 2.07
CA ASP A 53 -4.97 -3.77 2.42
C ASP A 53 -5.06 -4.79 1.29
N TYR A 54 -4.34 -5.90 1.45
CA TYR A 54 -4.36 -7.03 0.55
C TYR A 54 -4.21 -8.33 1.35
N ALA A 55 -4.82 -9.39 0.84
CA ALA A 55 -4.64 -10.74 1.34
C ALA A 55 -4.10 -11.63 0.23
N TRP A 56 -3.44 -12.73 0.58
CA TRP A 56 -3.03 -13.72 -0.40
C TRP A 56 -3.14 -15.12 0.16
N ASP A 57 -3.46 -16.07 -0.71
CA ASP A 57 -3.36 -17.50 -0.43
C ASP A 57 -2.42 -18.16 -1.45
N GLN A 58 -1.81 -19.27 -1.04
CA GLN A 58 -0.95 -20.07 -1.90
C GLN A 58 -1.34 -21.53 -1.78
N SER A 59 -1.46 -22.16 -2.95
CA SER A 59 -1.56 -23.60 -3.14
C SER A 59 -0.26 -24.13 -3.75
N GLU A 60 -0.19 -25.43 -4.00
CA GLU A 60 0.94 -26.06 -4.68
C GLU A 60 1.16 -25.53 -6.11
N LYS A 61 0.09 -25.08 -6.77
CA LYS A 61 0.13 -24.66 -8.19
C LYS A 61 -0.02 -23.17 -8.41
N PHE A 62 -0.68 -22.45 -7.50
CA PHE A 62 -1.07 -21.07 -7.71
C PHE A 62 -0.97 -20.22 -6.45
N VAL A 63 -0.64 -18.96 -6.62
CA VAL A 63 -0.76 -17.90 -5.61
C VAL A 63 -1.90 -16.98 -6.05
N LYS A 64 -2.82 -16.66 -5.14
CA LYS A 64 -3.91 -15.71 -5.38
C LYS A 64 -3.74 -14.50 -4.50
N PHE A 65 -3.89 -13.32 -5.07
CA PHE A 65 -3.93 -12.05 -4.34
C PHE A 65 -5.36 -11.51 -4.36
N TYR A 66 -5.87 -11.16 -3.20
CA TYR A 66 -7.16 -10.53 -3.00
C TYR A 66 -6.92 -9.08 -2.61
N ILE A 67 -7.42 -8.16 -3.43
CA ILE A 67 -7.22 -6.72 -3.26
C ILE A 67 -8.59 -6.06 -3.28
N THR A 68 -8.92 -5.34 -2.23
CA THR A 68 -10.19 -4.63 -2.10
C THR A 68 -10.05 -3.25 -2.72
N LEU A 69 -10.66 -3.03 -3.89
CA LEU A 69 -10.71 -1.73 -4.56
C LEU A 69 -12.17 -1.28 -4.71
N PRO A 70 -12.59 -0.17 -4.07
CA PRO A 70 -13.96 0.32 -4.18
C PRO A 70 -14.24 0.77 -5.62
N GLY A 71 -15.38 0.34 -6.18
CA GLY A 71 -15.79 0.73 -7.52
C GLY A 71 -14.98 0.12 -8.67
N VAL A 72 -14.09 -0.85 -8.42
CA VAL A 72 -13.29 -1.46 -9.50
C VAL A 72 -14.15 -2.11 -10.60
N HIS A 73 -15.33 -2.61 -10.24
CA HIS A 73 -16.27 -3.24 -11.17
C HIS A 73 -16.94 -2.27 -12.15
N THR A 74 -16.89 -0.96 -11.89
CA THR A 74 -17.44 0.05 -12.80
C THR A 74 -16.41 0.59 -13.78
N LEU A 75 -15.13 0.22 -13.59
CA LEU A 75 -14.04 0.66 -14.45
C LEU A 75 -13.97 -0.21 -15.72
N PRO A 76 -13.67 0.40 -16.88
CA PRO A 76 -13.34 -0.35 -18.08
C PRO A 76 -12.10 -1.23 -17.86
N SER A 77 -12.03 -2.36 -18.56
CA SER A 77 -10.89 -3.27 -18.48
C SER A 77 -9.56 -2.59 -18.85
N ASP A 78 -9.59 -1.61 -19.76
CA ASP A 78 -8.40 -0.86 -20.20
C ASP A 78 -7.72 -0.05 -19.08
N ASN A 79 -8.49 0.27 -18.03
CA ASN A 79 -8.01 1.02 -16.88
C ASN A 79 -7.31 0.15 -15.83
N ILE A 80 -7.38 -1.17 -15.99
CA ILE A 80 -6.77 -2.15 -15.09
C ILE A 80 -5.62 -2.81 -15.84
N LYS A 81 -4.39 -2.52 -15.42
CA LYS A 81 -3.18 -3.09 -16.03
C LYS A 81 -2.46 -3.95 -15.00
N THR A 82 -2.04 -5.13 -15.43
CA THR A 82 -1.28 -6.04 -14.57
C THR A 82 -0.06 -6.55 -15.32
N VAL A 83 1.10 -6.50 -14.65
CA VAL A 83 2.37 -7.02 -15.17
C VAL A 83 2.91 -8.05 -14.18
N PHE A 84 3.18 -9.25 -14.70
CA PHE A 84 3.78 -10.33 -13.92
C PHE A 84 5.25 -10.46 -14.31
N GLY A 85 6.13 -10.30 -13.33
CA GLY A 85 7.55 -10.63 -13.43
C GLY A 85 7.87 -11.94 -12.72
N ALA A 86 9.11 -12.41 -12.84
CA ALA A 86 9.54 -13.69 -12.26
C ALA A 86 9.34 -13.78 -10.72
N ARG A 87 9.40 -12.65 -10.01
CA ARG A 87 9.23 -12.55 -8.54
C ARG A 87 8.48 -11.29 -8.11
N LYS A 88 7.73 -10.67 -9.01
CA LYS A 88 6.99 -9.43 -8.73
C LYS A 88 5.68 -9.39 -9.50
N ILE A 89 4.70 -8.70 -8.94
CA ILE A 89 3.43 -8.40 -9.60
C ILE A 89 3.24 -6.90 -9.46
N GLU A 90 2.92 -6.24 -10.57
CA GLU A 90 2.57 -4.83 -10.60
C GLU A 90 1.12 -4.73 -11.05
N LEU A 91 0.28 -4.13 -10.21
CA LEU A 91 -1.12 -3.82 -10.50
C LEU A 91 -1.28 -2.31 -10.54
N LEU A 92 -1.74 -1.79 -11.67
CA LEU A 92 -2.06 -0.39 -11.85
C LEU A 92 -3.55 -0.26 -12.15
N VAL A 93 -4.25 0.53 -11.34
CA VAL A 93 -5.67 0.85 -11.54
C VAL A 93 -5.79 2.35 -11.74
N SER A 94 -6.26 2.75 -12.91
CA SER A 94 -6.46 4.15 -13.25
C SER A 94 -7.95 4.49 -13.13
N VAL A 95 -8.28 5.32 -12.15
CA VAL A 95 -9.60 5.97 -12.11
C VAL A 95 -9.53 7.18 -13.05
N ALA A 96 -9.99 7.02 -14.28
CA ALA A 96 -10.15 8.17 -15.17
C ALA A 96 -11.19 9.10 -14.51
N GLY A 97 -10.74 10.28 -14.07
CA GLY A 97 -11.61 11.31 -13.52
C GLY A 97 -12.69 11.64 -14.54
N LYS A 98 -13.94 11.61 -14.10
CA LYS A 98 -15.03 12.28 -14.80
C LYS A 98 -14.78 13.78 -14.85
#